data_AF-M1K8U9-F1
#
_entry.id   AF-M1K8U9-F1
#
_cell.length_a   1.000
_cell.length_b   1.000
_cell.length_c   1.000
_cell.angle_alpha   90.00
_cell.angle_beta   90.00
_cell.angle_gamma   90.00
#
_symmetry.space_group_name_H-M   'P 1'
#
loop_
_entity.id
_entity.type
_entity.pdbx_description
1 polymer ?
#
loop_
_entity_poly.entity_id
_entity_poly.type
_entity_poly.pdbx_seq_one_letter_code
_entity_poly.pdbx_strand_id
1 'polypeptide(L)'
;MTDATLLERGGYKVLGVLCISRSLLSQKSGGKDANGMHKALIQNASGHKVVYFVDPIDFGAGSRIFLKENASSPLLRSTSYTITCKKSYRTNTLLVEKLLLRNAENMHGVKP
;
A
#
# COMPACT_ATOMS: atom_id res chain seq x y z
N MET A 1 -15.55 19.22 11.17
CA MET A 1 -14.95 18.69 9.92
C MET A 1 -14.16 17.44 10.31
N THR A 2 -14.55 16.26 9.85
CA THR A 2 -13.79 15.03 10.06
C THR A 2 -12.52 15.11 9.20
N ASP A 3 -11.37 15.08 9.85
CA ASP A 3 -10.08 15.09 9.16
C ASP A 3 -9.98 13.84 8.29
N ALA A 4 -9.98 14.02 6.97
CA ALA A 4 -9.94 12.91 6.02
C ALA A 4 -8.68 12.04 6.21
N THR A 5 -7.66 12.57 6.88
CA THR A 5 -6.39 11.89 7.15
C THR A 5 -6.35 11.11 8.45
N LEU A 6 -7.34 11.30 9.36
CA LEU A 6 -7.40 10.56 10.60
C LEU A 6 -7.67 9.06 10.33
N LEU A 7 -6.79 8.22 10.87
CA LEU A 7 -6.95 6.78 10.98
C LEU A 7 -7.38 6.46 12.41
N GLU A 8 -8.55 5.85 12.54
CA GLU A 8 -9.11 5.47 13.82
C GLU A 8 -8.47 4.17 14.31
N ARG A 9 -8.29 4.04 15.61
CA ARG A 9 -7.93 2.76 16.24
C ARG A 9 -8.96 1.71 15.83
N GLY A 10 -8.50 0.55 15.39
CA GLY A 10 -9.39 -0.55 15.03
C GLY A 10 -8.85 -1.48 13.95
N GLY A 11 -9.71 -2.41 13.54
CA GLY A 11 -9.40 -3.40 12.53
C GLY A 11 -9.57 -2.87 11.11
N TYR A 12 -8.59 -3.15 10.25
CA TYR A 12 -8.60 -2.82 8.84
C TYR A 12 -8.27 -4.03 7.98
N LYS A 13 -8.96 -4.14 6.84
CA LYS A 13 -8.61 -5.08 5.76
C LYS A 13 -7.68 -4.38 4.77
N VAL A 14 -6.58 -5.04 4.41
CA VAL A 14 -5.68 -4.58 3.36
C VAL A 14 -6.24 -5.02 2.01
N LEU A 15 -6.59 -4.08 1.14
CA LEU A 15 -7.17 -4.35 -0.17
C LEU A 15 -6.13 -4.40 -1.29
N GLY A 16 -5.08 -3.60 -1.20
CA GLY A 16 -4.03 -3.52 -2.19
C GLY A 16 -2.74 -2.98 -1.59
N VAL A 17 -1.61 -3.43 -2.13
CA VAL A 17 -0.27 -3.03 -1.70
C VAL A 17 0.59 -2.83 -2.95
N LEU A 18 1.32 -1.72 -3.01
CA LEU A 18 2.27 -1.38 -4.06
C LEU A 18 3.59 -0.96 -3.39
N CYS A 19 4.69 -1.60 -3.75
CA CYS A 19 6.01 -1.13 -3.32
C CYS A 19 6.32 0.19 -4.04
N ILE A 20 6.67 1.22 -3.29
CA ILE A 20 7.00 2.55 -3.85
C ILE A 20 8.48 2.91 -3.68
N SER A 21 9.27 2.05 -3.03
CA SER A 21 10.73 2.17 -2.97
C SER A 21 11.45 1.57 -4.18
N ARG A 22 10.73 0.96 -5.12
CA ARG A 22 11.29 0.27 -6.29
C ARG A 22 10.61 0.74 -7.57
N SER A 23 11.35 0.82 -8.67
CA SER A 23 10.76 1.17 -9.97
C SER A 23 9.73 0.12 -10.42
N LEU A 24 8.68 0.56 -11.10
CA LEU A 24 7.64 -0.33 -11.65
C LEU A 24 8.25 -1.40 -12.59
N LEU A 25 9.28 -1.06 -13.36
CA LEU A 25 10.00 -1.99 -14.23
C LEU A 25 10.65 -3.13 -13.43
N SER A 26 11.30 -2.82 -12.31
CA SER A 26 11.92 -3.84 -11.44
C SER A 26 10.90 -4.71 -10.70
N GLN A 27 9.67 -4.23 -10.55
CA GLN A 27 8.56 -4.97 -9.94
C GLN A 27 7.89 -5.91 -10.96
N LYS A 28 7.88 -5.55 -12.25
CA LYS A 28 7.33 -6.37 -13.33
C LYS A 28 8.02 -7.74 -13.45
N SER A 29 9.33 -7.80 -13.19
CA SER A 29 10.12 -9.04 -13.22
C SER A 29 9.84 -10.01 -12.05
N GLY A 30 8.85 -9.73 -11.19
CA GLY A 30 8.31 -10.70 -10.23
C GLY A 30 9.08 -10.84 -8.92
N GLY A 31 9.93 -9.87 -8.58
CA GLY A 31 10.67 -9.89 -7.31
C GLY A 31 9.74 -9.83 -6.10
N LYS A 32 9.85 -10.81 -5.19
CA LYS A 32 9.10 -10.88 -3.91
C LYS A 32 9.64 -9.96 -2.82
N ASP A 33 10.49 -9.02 -3.18
CA ASP A 33 11.17 -8.18 -2.21
C ASP A 33 10.17 -7.23 -1.56
N ALA A 34 9.99 -7.42 -0.25
CA ALA A 34 9.07 -6.67 0.58
C ALA A 34 9.81 -5.64 1.45
N ASN A 35 11.09 -5.39 1.12
CA ASN A 35 11.87 -4.32 1.70
C ASN A 35 11.42 -2.95 1.17
N GLY A 36 11.53 -1.95 2.04
CA GLY A 36 11.21 -0.57 1.74
C GLY A 36 9.75 -0.20 1.98
N MET A 37 9.36 0.95 1.44
CA MET A 37 8.08 1.58 1.70
C MET A 37 6.99 1.07 0.75
N HIS A 38 5.81 0.84 1.31
CA HIS A 38 4.66 0.32 0.58
C HIS A 38 3.47 1.25 0.73
N LYS A 39 2.89 1.65 -0.40
CA LYS A 39 1.60 2.33 -0.44
C LYS A 39 0.51 1.27 -0.42
N ALA A 40 -0.48 1.42 0.44
CA ALA A 40 -1.58 0.47 0.58
C ALA A 40 -2.94 1.14 0.63
N LEU A 41 -3.94 0.42 0.12
CA LEU A 41 -5.35 0.73 0.31
C LEU A 41 -5.88 -0.16 1.43
N ILE A 42 -6.38 0.45 2.50
CA ILE A 42 -6.99 -0.25 3.63
C ILE A 42 -8.46 0.14 3.78
N GLN A 43 -9.25 -0.73 4.41
CA GLN A 43 -10.68 -0.57 4.57
C GLN A 43 -11.14 -0.97 5.97
N ASN A 44 -12.00 -0.15 6.56
CA ASN A 44 -12.79 -0.47 7.75
C ASN A 44 -14.27 -0.09 7.51
N ALA A 45 -15.08 -0.07 8.57
CA ALA A 45 -16.48 0.33 8.50
C ALA A 45 -16.68 1.80 8.09
N SER A 46 -15.75 2.71 8.42
CA SER A 46 -15.81 4.11 8.04
C SER A 46 -15.34 4.40 6.60
N GLY A 47 -14.82 3.38 5.90
CA GLY A 47 -14.57 3.43 4.46
C GLY A 47 -13.15 3.05 4.08
N HIS A 48 -12.66 3.67 3.00
CA HIS A 48 -11.35 3.39 2.41
C HIS A 48 -10.33 4.47 2.78
N LYS A 49 -9.10 4.06 3.09
CA LYS A 49 -7.98 4.96 3.40
C LYS A 49 -6.72 4.51 2.69
N VAL A 50 -5.93 5.47 2.21
CA VAL A 50 -4.61 5.22 1.66
C VAL A 50 -3.58 5.45 2.77
N VAL A 51 -2.70 4.48 2.97
CA VAL A 51 -1.63 4.51 3.98
C VAL A 51 -0.30 4.15 3.35
N TYR A 52 0.77 4.44 4.08
CA TYR A 52 2.13 4.10 3.72
C TYR A 52 2.76 3.31 4.86
N PHE A 53 3.09 2.04 4.60
CA PHE A 53 3.92 1.26 5.50
C PHE A 53 5.37 1.65 5.26
N VAL A 54 5.99 2.28 6.26
CA VAL A 54 7.35 2.83 6.15
C VAL A 54 8.41 1.76 6.36
N ASP A 55 8.12 0.82 7.26
CA ASP A 55 8.99 -0.33 7.53
C ASP A 55 8.70 -1.48 6.55
N PRO A 56 9.66 -2.39 6.32
CA PRO A 56 9.42 -3.62 5.55
C PRO A 56 8.19 -4.37 6.07
N ILE A 57 7.39 -4.88 5.15
CA ILE A 57 6.19 -5.66 5.46
C ILE A 57 6.34 -7.06 4.91
N ASP A 58 5.74 -8.06 5.54
CA ASP A 58 5.72 -9.43 5.03
C ASP A 58 4.31 -9.91 4.64
N PHE A 59 3.38 -8.95 4.57
CA PHE A 59 1.96 -9.16 4.31
C PHE A 59 1.49 -8.40 3.07
N GLY A 60 0.42 -8.90 2.43
CA GLY A 60 -0.15 -8.37 1.21
C GLY A 60 -1.65 -8.16 1.26
N ALA A 61 -2.24 -7.95 0.09
CA ALA A 61 -3.68 -7.85 -0.08
C ALA A 61 -4.42 -9.07 0.50
N GLY A 62 -5.56 -8.83 1.15
CA GLY A 62 -6.33 -9.82 1.88
C GLY A 62 -5.93 -10.01 3.35
N SER A 63 -4.83 -9.40 3.79
CA SER A 63 -4.43 -9.37 5.20
C SER A 63 -5.37 -8.49 6.03
N ARG A 64 -5.36 -8.69 7.35
CA ARG A 64 -6.01 -7.82 8.32
C ARG A 64 -4.99 -7.30 9.31
N ILE A 65 -5.05 -6.01 9.59
CA ILE A 65 -4.26 -5.34 10.61
C ILE A 65 -5.17 -4.70 11.65
N PHE A 66 -4.64 -4.46 12.84
CA PHE A 66 -5.30 -3.69 13.88
C PHE A 66 -4.40 -2.51 14.27
N LEU A 67 -4.88 -1.28 14.06
CA LEU A 67 -4.18 -0.10 14.53
C LEU A 67 -4.30 0.00 16.05
N LYS A 68 -3.16 0.19 16.74
CA LYS A 68 -3.11 0.20 18.21
C LYS A 68 -3.72 1.47 18.80
N GLU A 69 -3.57 2.58 18.09
CA GLU A 69 -3.99 3.94 18.48
C GLU A 69 -4.54 4.70 17.27
N ASN A 70 -5.22 5.82 17.52
CA ASN A 70 -5.58 6.75 16.45
C ASN A 70 -4.31 7.36 15.86
N ALA A 71 -4.23 7.49 14.53
CA ALA A 71 -3.10 8.12 13.86
C ALA A 71 -3.59 9.29 13.01
N SER A 72 -3.00 10.47 13.21
CA SER A 72 -3.20 11.66 12.37
C SER A 72 -2.37 11.64 11.08
N SER A 73 -1.50 10.64 10.93
CA SER A 73 -0.63 10.48 9.77
C SER A 73 -0.96 9.18 9.03
N PRO A 74 -0.95 9.19 7.68
CA PRO A 74 -1.08 7.96 6.90
C PRO A 74 0.19 7.11 6.93
N LEU A 75 1.28 7.57 7.55
CA LEU A 75 2.54 6.83 7.70
C LEU A 75 2.44 5.86 8.88
N LEU A 76 2.48 4.56 8.60
CA LEU A 76 2.40 3.49 9.58
C LEU A 76 3.76 2.83 9.75
N ARG A 77 4.26 2.84 11.00
CA ARG A 77 5.40 2.01 11.42
C ARG A 77 4.91 0.67 11.92
N SER A 78 5.78 -0.32 11.90
CA SER A 78 5.57 -1.67 12.45
C SER A 78 5.08 -1.66 13.90
N THR A 79 5.45 -0.63 14.68
CA THR A 79 4.98 -0.44 16.05
C THR A 79 3.54 0.04 16.15
N SER A 80 2.98 0.68 15.11
CA SER A 80 1.65 1.30 15.12
C SER A 80 0.49 0.30 14.95
N TYR A 81 0.78 -0.94 14.55
CA TYR A 81 -0.26 -1.93 14.26
C TYR A 81 0.15 -3.34 14.67
N THR A 82 -0.81 -4.25 14.67
CA THR A 82 -0.60 -5.70 14.74
C THR A 82 -1.23 -6.38 13.55
N ILE A 83 -0.63 -7.47 13.06
CA ILE A 83 -1.21 -8.26 11.98
C ILE A 83 -2.11 -9.32 12.62
N THR A 84 -3.41 -9.24 12.38
CA THR A 84 -4.40 -10.18 12.95
C THR A 84 -4.74 -11.30 11.98
N CYS A 85 -4.49 -11.11 10.68
CA CYS A 85 -4.57 -12.16 9.68
C CYS A 85 -3.55 -11.88 8.57
N LYS A 86 -2.63 -12.80 8.33
CA LYS A 86 -1.55 -12.61 7.35
C LYS A 86 -1.85 -13.35 6.04
N LYS A 87 -1.77 -12.62 4.93
CA LYS A 87 -1.60 -13.17 3.58
C LYS A 87 -0.25 -12.71 3.06
N SER A 88 0.54 -13.60 2.47
CA SER A 88 1.88 -13.27 2.01
C SER A 88 1.86 -12.12 1.00
N TYR A 89 2.84 -11.23 1.11
CA TYR A 89 3.07 -10.21 0.09
C TYR A 89 3.33 -10.85 -1.28
N ARG A 90 2.64 -10.32 -2.30
CA ARG A 90 2.88 -10.62 -3.71
C ARG A 90 2.67 -9.34 -4.50
N THR A 91 3.59 -9.03 -5.41
CA THR A 91 3.45 -7.90 -6.33
C THR A 91 2.18 -8.07 -7.16
N ASN A 92 1.38 -7.02 -7.25
CA ASN A 92 0.24 -6.98 -8.15
C ASN A 92 0.73 -6.65 -9.56
N THR A 93 1.15 -7.67 -10.30
CA THR A 93 1.73 -7.54 -11.66
C THR A 93 0.76 -6.85 -12.62
N LEU A 94 -0.54 -7.16 -12.56
CA LEU A 94 -1.57 -6.52 -13.38
C LEU A 94 -1.66 -5.01 -13.14
N LEU A 95 -1.59 -4.57 -11.88
CA LEU A 95 -1.55 -3.15 -11.56
C LEU A 95 -0.25 -2.50 -12.06
N VAL A 96 0.89 -3.15 -11.85
CA VAL A 96 2.20 -2.67 -12.31
C VAL A 96 2.21 -2.49 -13.84
N GLU A 97 1.67 -3.45 -14.59
CA GLU A 97 1.56 -3.36 -16.05
C GLU A 97 0.67 -2.20 -16.49
N LYS A 98 -0.50 -2.02 -15.87
CA LYS A 98 -1.39 -0.88 -16.16
C LYS A 98 -0.71 0.46 -15.89
N LEU A 99 0.06 0.57 -14.80
CA LEU A 99 0.80 1.79 -14.47
C LEU A 99 1.93 2.06 -15.46
N LEU A 100 2.63 1.02 -15.93
CA LEU A 100 3.67 1.14 -16.94
C LEU A 100 3.10 1.57 -18.30
N LEU A 101 1.97 1.00 -18.72
CA LEU A 101 1.27 1.39 -19.94
C LEU A 101 0.86 2.87 -19.90
N ARG A 102 0.23 3.29 -18.80
CA ARG A 102 -0.14 4.70 -18.60
C ARG A 102 1.07 5.64 -18.63
N ASN A 103 2.21 5.21 -18.08
CA ASN A 103 3.44 5.99 -18.16
C ASN A 103 3.95 6.13 -19.60
N ALA A 104 3.88 5.08 -20.42
CA ALA A 104 4.26 5.14 -21.83
C ALA A 104 3.33 6.07 -22.63
N GLU A 105 2.01 6.01 -22.40
CA GLU A 105 1.03 6.91 -23.02
C GLU A 105 1.32 8.39 -22.69
N ASN A 106 1.63 8.70 -21.42
CA ASN A 106 1.98 10.05 -20.99
C ASN A 106 3.25 10.57 -21.70
N MET A 107 4.25 9.70 -21.92
CA MET A 107 5.48 10.08 -22.63
C MET A 107 5.25 10.38 -24.11
N HIS A 108 4.25 9.75 -24.75
CA HIS A 108 3.87 10.05 -26.13
C HIS A 108 3.10 11.38 -26.28
N GLY A 109 2.54 11.93 -25.20
CA GLY A 109 1.85 13.22 -25.19
C GLY A 109 2.77 14.44 -24.96
N VAL A 110 4.03 14.23 -24.60
CA VAL A 110 5.01 15.30 -24.40
C VAL A 110 5.81 15.44 -25.70
N LYS A 111 5.41 16.38 -26.58
CA LYS A 111 6.31 16.85 -27.64
C LYS A 111 7.47 17.63 -27.00
N PRO A 112 8.70 17.53 -27.55
CA PRO A 112 9.80 18.41 -27.15
C PRO A 112 9.44 19.88 -27.35
#